data_AF-A0A952FZ32-F1
#
_entry.id   AF-A0A952FZ32-F1
#
_cell.length_a   1.000
_cell.length_b   1.000
_cell.length_c   1.000
_cell.angle_alpha   90.00
_cell.angle_beta   90.00
_cell.angle_gamma   90.00
#
_symmetry.space_group_name_H-M   'P 1'
#
loop_
_entity.id
_entity.type
_entity.pdbx_description
1 polymer ?
#
loop_
_entity_poly.entity_id
_entity_poly.type
_entity_poly.pdbx_seq_one_letter_code
_entity_poly.pdbx_strand_id
1 'polypeptide(L)'
;MKPATAPDHIKRIVIVGGGTAGWMTAAALRRLLGPTFADIRLIESEEIGTVGVGEATLPTLHLFHSKLGISEVDFVKATQATFKLGIEFRDWGHIGNRFFHGFGDFGPHIEAVSPFQYWLRLRAAGDKSGLGEHCIPTVMAELNR
;
A
#
# COMPACT_ATOMS: atom_id res chain seq x y z
N MET A 1 14.82 20.37 -46.89
CA MET A 1 14.68 20.17 -45.43
C MET A 1 14.07 18.78 -45.23
N LYS A 2 14.82 17.79 -44.73
CA LYS A 2 14.26 16.45 -44.45
C LYS A 2 13.24 16.59 -43.31
N PRO A 3 12.03 16.02 -43.40
CA PRO A 3 11.11 16.03 -42.28
C PRO A 3 11.74 15.27 -41.12
N ALA A 4 11.68 15.85 -39.92
CA ALA A 4 12.10 15.17 -38.70
C ALA A 4 11.26 13.89 -38.57
N THR A 5 11.90 12.73 -38.69
CA THR A 5 11.24 11.45 -38.46
C THR A 5 10.80 11.42 -37.00
N ALA A 6 9.50 11.19 -36.77
CA ALA A 6 8.97 10.99 -35.42
C ALA A 6 9.84 9.94 -34.69
N PRO A 7 10.14 10.12 -33.40
CA PRO A 7 11.00 9.19 -32.68
C PRO A 7 10.43 7.77 -32.77
N ASP A 8 11.31 6.79 -32.96
CA ASP A 8 10.92 5.39 -33.10
C ASP A 8 10.10 4.94 -31.87
N HIS A 9 8.83 4.63 -32.12
CA HIS A 9 7.92 4.16 -31.07
C HIS A 9 8.34 2.78 -30.57
N ILE A 10 8.42 2.59 -29.25
CA ILE A 10 8.69 1.27 -28.65
C ILE A 10 7.65 0.26 -29.14
N LYS A 11 8.10 -0.79 -29.83
CA LYS A 11 7.21 -1.81 -30.41
C LYS A 11 7.01 -3.03 -29.52
N ARG A 12 7.97 -3.33 -28.64
CA ARG A 12 7.98 -4.53 -27.82
C ARG A 12 8.56 -4.26 -26.45
N ILE A 13 7.94 -4.82 -25.43
CA ILE A 13 8.39 -4.81 -24.04
C ILE A 13 8.49 -6.26 -23.58
N VAL A 14 9.65 -6.66 -23.05
CA VAL A 14 9.86 -8.00 -22.49
C VAL A 14 10.13 -7.86 -21.00
N ILE A 15 9.33 -8.52 -20.18
CA ILE A 15 9.45 -8.60 -18.73
C ILE A 15 10.09 -9.96 -18.41
N VAL A 16 11.28 -9.95 -17.84
CA VAL A 16 12.02 -11.17 -17.46
C VAL A 16 11.89 -11.35 -15.95
N GLY A 17 11.11 -12.35 -15.54
CA GLY A 17 10.74 -12.60 -14.15
C GLY A 17 9.24 -12.42 -13.93
N GLY A 18 8.65 -13.43 -13.30
CA GLY A 18 7.25 -13.44 -12.89
C GLY A 18 7.03 -12.90 -11.49
N GLY A 19 6.25 -13.64 -10.71
CA GLY A 19 5.87 -13.27 -9.34
C GLY A 19 5.16 -11.91 -9.26
N THR A 20 5.13 -11.32 -8.07
CA THR A 20 4.43 -10.06 -7.82
C THR A 20 4.94 -8.92 -8.71
N ALA A 21 6.26 -8.77 -8.82
CA ALA A 21 6.87 -7.69 -9.60
C ALA A 21 6.55 -7.77 -11.10
N GLY A 22 6.74 -8.95 -11.72
CA GLY A 22 6.50 -9.15 -13.14
C GLY A 22 5.03 -8.99 -13.52
N TRP A 23 4.14 -9.66 -12.79
CA TRP A 23 2.71 -9.64 -13.10
C TRP A 23 2.04 -8.29 -12.80
N MET A 24 2.42 -7.58 -11.73
CA MET A 24 1.95 -6.22 -11.51
C MET A 24 2.40 -5.27 -12.62
N THR A 25 3.65 -5.41 -13.08
CA THR A 25 4.18 -4.61 -14.20
C THR A 25 3.43 -4.89 -15.49
N ALA A 26 3.23 -6.16 -15.85
CA ALA A 26 2.50 -6.55 -17.04
C ALA A 26 1.06 -6.03 -17.05
N ALA A 27 0.35 -6.19 -15.93
CA ALA A 27 -1.03 -5.73 -15.78
C ALA A 27 -1.15 -4.21 -15.89
N ALA A 28 -0.26 -3.47 -15.23
CA ALA A 28 -0.25 -2.01 -15.28
C ALA A 28 0.08 -1.49 -16.68
N LEU A 29 1.12 -2.01 -17.34
CA LEU A 29 1.49 -1.59 -18.69
C LEU A 29 0.36 -1.86 -19.67
N ARG A 30 -0.25 -3.05 -19.64
CA ARG A 30 -1.34 -3.42 -20.54
C ARG A 30 -2.56 -2.52 -20.35
N ARG A 31 -2.90 -2.19 -19.11
CA ARG A 31 -4.06 -1.34 -18.80
C ARG A 31 -3.82 0.13 -19.17
N LEU A 32 -2.67 0.68 -18.79
CA LEU A 32 -2.41 2.12 -18.84
C LEU A 32 -1.97 2.58 -20.24
N LEU A 33 -1.19 1.76 -20.95
CA LEU A 33 -0.73 2.09 -22.30
C LEU A 33 -1.75 1.68 -23.37
N GLY A 34 -2.69 0.80 -23.01
CA GLY A 34 -3.70 0.28 -23.92
C GLY A 34 -3.18 -0.84 -24.80
N PRO A 35 -4.11 -1.53 -25.50
CA PRO A 35 -3.80 -2.81 -26.11
C PRO A 35 -2.92 -2.74 -27.36
N THR A 36 -2.79 -1.56 -27.96
CA THR A 36 -2.12 -1.31 -29.25
C THR A 36 -0.77 -0.61 -29.11
N PHE A 37 -0.37 -0.22 -27.90
CA PHE A 37 0.87 0.53 -27.69
C PHE A 37 2.10 -0.31 -28.03
N ALA A 38 2.25 -1.48 -27.40
CA ALA A 38 3.38 -2.38 -27.63
C ALA A 38 2.97 -3.85 -27.43
N ASP A 39 3.74 -4.73 -28.05
CA ASP A 39 3.74 -6.17 -27.80
C ASP A 39 4.42 -6.46 -26.45
N ILE A 40 3.65 -6.82 -25.42
CA ILE A 40 4.14 -7.08 -24.07
C ILE A 40 4.26 -8.59 -23.87
N ARG A 41 5.46 -9.09 -23.58
CA ARG A 41 5.71 -10.49 -23.21
C ARG A 41 6.33 -10.58 -21.83
N LEU A 42 5.82 -11.49 -21.00
CA LEU A 42 6.42 -11.89 -19.73
C LEU A 42 7.04 -13.28 -19.90
N ILE A 43 8.26 -13.45 -19.39
CA ILE A 43 8.97 -14.72 -19.38
C ILE A 43 9.24 -15.06 -17.91
N GLU A 44 8.70 -16.17 -17.43
CA GLU A 44 8.92 -16.69 -16.08
C GLU A 44 9.24 -18.20 -16.12
N SER A 45 9.85 -18.70 -15.06
CA SER A 45 10.14 -20.13 -14.88
C SER A 45 9.15 -20.72 -13.88
N GLU A 46 8.53 -21.85 -14.22
CA GLU A 46 7.70 -22.63 -13.29
C GLU A 46 8.52 -23.24 -12.15
N GLU A 47 9.84 -23.40 -12.32
CA GLU A 47 10.74 -23.95 -11.31
C GLU A 47 10.96 -23.00 -10.12
N ILE A 48 10.66 -21.71 -10.30
CA ILE A 48 10.75 -20.67 -9.27
C ILE A 48 9.34 -20.32 -8.81
N GLY A 49 8.81 -21.16 -7.91
CA GLY A 49 7.53 -20.90 -7.27
C GLY A 49 7.56 -19.65 -6.39
N THR A 50 6.39 -19.06 -6.16
CA THR A 50 6.26 -18.07 -5.08
C THR A 50 6.48 -18.77 -3.74
N VAL A 51 7.22 -18.13 -2.85
CA VAL A 51 7.20 -18.56 -1.45
C VAL A 51 5.78 -18.25 -0.95
N GLY A 52 5.08 -19.23 -0.37
CA GLY A 52 3.72 -19.09 0.16
C GLY A 52 3.63 -18.18 1.40
N VAL A 53 4.29 -17.02 1.34
CA VAL A 53 4.38 -16.03 2.41
C VAL A 53 3.16 -15.13 2.33
N GLY A 54 2.46 -14.99 3.45
CA GLY A 54 1.50 -13.89 3.61
C GLY A 54 2.25 -12.56 3.58
N GLU A 55 2.05 -11.76 2.53
CA GLU A 55 2.68 -10.46 2.38
C GLU A 55 1.74 -9.34 2.84
N ALA A 56 2.23 -8.48 3.72
CA ALA A 56 1.49 -7.30 4.17
C ALA A 56 1.72 -6.12 3.22
N THR A 57 0.69 -5.33 2.95
CA THR A 57 0.74 -4.23 1.97
C THR A 57 0.56 -2.86 2.63
N LEU A 58 0.50 -1.80 1.82
CA LEU A 58 0.16 -0.43 2.21
C LEU A 58 -1.14 0.02 1.50
N PRO A 59 -1.82 1.07 1.99
CA PRO A 59 -3.05 1.58 1.39
C PRO A 59 -2.95 1.93 -0.11
N THR A 60 -1.74 2.19 -0.61
CA THR A 60 -1.48 2.50 -2.02
C THR A 60 -1.85 1.36 -2.98
N LEU A 61 -1.93 0.12 -2.50
CA LEU A 61 -2.35 -1.00 -3.34
C LEU A 61 -3.81 -0.86 -3.81
N HIS A 62 -4.67 -0.26 -2.98
CA HIS A 62 -6.05 0.04 -3.39
C HIS A 62 -6.10 0.98 -4.62
N LEU A 63 -5.21 1.98 -4.65
CA LEU A 63 -5.10 2.89 -5.79
C LEU A 63 -4.61 2.17 -7.05
N PHE A 64 -3.73 1.17 -6.89
CA PHE A 64 -3.27 0.32 -7.99
C PHE A 64 -4.43 -0.49 -8.57
N HIS A 65 -5.21 -1.19 -7.74
CA HIS A 65 -6.39 -1.94 -8.18
C HIS A 65 -7.41 -1.04 -8.89
N SER A 66 -7.71 0.13 -8.32
CA SER A 66 -8.63 1.10 -8.92
C SER A 66 -8.20 1.53 -10.33
N LYS A 67 -6.90 1.84 -10.51
CA LYS A 67 -6.34 2.16 -11.84
C LYS A 67 -6.44 1.00 -12.83
N LEU A 68 -6.34 -0.23 -12.34
CA LEU A 68 -6.47 -1.43 -13.15
C LEU A 68 -7.93 -1.83 -13.43
N GLY A 69 -8.88 -1.28 -12.68
CA GLY A 69 -10.29 -1.70 -12.73
C GLY A 69 -10.51 -3.05 -12.03
N ILE A 70 -9.64 -3.40 -11.07
CA ILE A 70 -9.76 -4.62 -10.27
C ILE A 70 -10.74 -4.34 -9.12
N SER A 71 -11.72 -5.22 -8.96
CA SER A 71 -12.63 -5.23 -7.82
C SER A 71 -11.89 -5.66 -6.56
N GLU A 72 -11.92 -4.82 -5.52
CA GLU A 72 -11.31 -5.16 -4.21
C GLU A 72 -11.92 -6.41 -3.59
N VAL A 73 -13.24 -6.58 -3.74
CA VAL A 73 -13.96 -7.75 -3.20
C VAL A 73 -13.48 -9.03 -3.86
N ASP A 74 -13.27 -9.00 -5.18
CA ASP A 74 -12.82 -10.18 -5.92
C ASP A 74 -11.35 -10.47 -5.66
N PHE A 75 -10.52 -9.42 -5.58
CA PHE A 75 -9.12 -9.55 -5.19
C PHE A 75 -8.97 -10.23 -3.83
N VAL A 76 -9.66 -9.72 -2.80
CA VAL A 76 -9.58 -10.26 -1.44
C VAL A 76 -9.98 -11.74 -1.38
N LYS A 77 -11.07 -12.11 -2.08
CA LYS A 77 -11.53 -13.51 -2.16
C LYS A 77 -10.52 -14.41 -2.88
N ALA A 78 -9.96 -13.93 -3.99
CA ALA A 78 -9.02 -14.69 -4.81
C ALA A 78 -7.67 -14.93 -4.11
N THR A 79 -7.25 -14.02 -3.22
CA THR A 79 -5.92 -14.08 -2.58
C THR A 79 -5.95 -14.49 -1.11
N GLN A 80 -7.11 -14.83 -0.54
CA GLN A 80 -7.28 -15.08 0.90
C GLN A 80 -6.79 -13.91 1.76
N ALA A 81 -6.94 -12.67 1.28
CA ALA A 81 -6.44 -11.49 1.98
C ALA A 81 -7.30 -11.15 3.21
N THR A 82 -6.68 -10.44 4.15
CA THR A 82 -7.34 -9.81 5.29
C THR A 82 -7.08 -8.30 5.26
N PHE A 83 -7.87 -7.53 6.01
CA PHE A 83 -7.68 -6.09 6.11
C PHE A 83 -6.54 -5.74 7.08
N LYS A 84 -5.71 -4.78 6.70
CA LYS A 84 -4.60 -4.27 7.51
C LYS A 84 -4.85 -2.83 7.91
N LEU A 85 -4.97 -2.59 9.20
CA LEU A 85 -5.21 -1.25 9.77
C LEU A 85 -3.93 -0.50 10.17
N GLY A 86 -2.80 -1.21 10.24
CA GLY A 86 -1.52 -0.64 10.66
C GLY A 86 -0.49 -1.72 10.98
N ILE A 87 0.51 -1.35 11.77
CA ILE A 87 1.59 -2.24 12.23
C ILE A 87 1.76 -2.05 13.72
N GLU A 88 1.77 -3.16 14.45
CA GLU A 88 2.12 -3.15 15.86
C GLU A 88 3.61 -3.37 16.06
N PHE A 89 4.25 -2.49 16.81
CA PHE A 89 5.64 -2.59 17.20
C PHE A 89 5.71 -2.99 18.68
N ARG A 90 6.40 -4.10 18.97
CA ARG A 90 6.63 -4.62 20.33
C ARG A 90 8.10 -4.70 20.64
N ASP A 91 8.47 -4.35 21.87
CA ASP A 91 9.84 -4.40 22.41
C ASP A 91 10.87 -3.54 21.65
N TRP A 92 10.40 -2.61 20.81
CA TRP A 92 11.26 -1.65 20.14
C TRP A 92 11.72 -0.58 21.14
N GLY A 93 13.03 -0.33 21.18
CA GLY A 93 13.67 0.61 22.10
C GLY A 93 13.91 0.05 23.50
N HIS A 94 12.90 -0.59 24.11
CA HIS A 94 13.03 -1.34 25.37
C HIS A 94 11.98 -2.45 25.48
N ILE A 95 12.31 -3.51 26.24
CA ILE A 95 11.39 -4.62 26.53
C ILE A 95 10.16 -4.10 27.28
N GLY A 96 8.97 -4.54 26.85
CA GLY A 96 7.68 -4.11 27.37
C GLY A 96 7.06 -2.93 26.63
N ASN A 97 7.80 -2.28 25.73
CA ASN A 97 7.24 -1.21 24.90
C ASN A 97 6.27 -1.75 23.85
N ARG A 98 5.15 -1.06 23.64
CA ARG A 98 4.15 -1.42 22.63
C ARG A 98 3.50 -0.17 22.07
N PHE A 99 3.47 -0.03 20.74
CA PHE A 99 2.71 1.02 20.06
C PHE A 99 2.21 0.54 18.69
N PHE A 100 1.14 1.19 18.22
CA PHE A 100 0.52 0.88 16.93
C PHE A 100 0.73 2.04 15.95
N HIS A 101 1.28 1.74 14.78
CA HIS A 101 1.37 2.66 13.66
C HIS A 101 0.18 2.42 12.72
N GLY A 102 -0.93 3.10 13.00
CA GLY A 102 -2.16 3.01 12.22
C GLY A 102 -2.08 3.76 10.88
N PHE A 103 -2.81 3.29 9.89
CA PHE A 103 -2.98 3.97 8.59
C PHE A 103 -4.08 5.03 8.65
N GLY A 104 -3.90 6.03 9.50
CA GLY A 104 -4.81 7.16 9.63
C GLY A 104 -4.28 8.24 10.56
N ASP A 105 -4.98 9.37 10.60
CA ASP A 105 -4.61 10.52 11.41
C ASP A 105 -5.09 10.39 12.87
N PHE A 106 -4.59 11.28 13.72
CA PHE A 106 -4.90 11.38 15.16
C PHE A 106 -5.98 12.44 15.47
N GLY A 107 -6.81 12.75 14.49
CA GLY A 107 -7.84 13.80 14.56
C GLY A 107 -7.58 14.99 13.64
N PRO A 108 -8.55 15.92 13.53
CA PRO A 108 -8.44 17.09 12.67
C PRO A 108 -7.53 18.16 13.28
N HIS A 109 -6.90 18.97 12.43
CA HIS A 109 -6.23 20.19 12.89
C HIS A 109 -7.25 21.14 13.54
N ILE A 110 -6.87 21.74 14.67
CA ILE A 110 -7.67 22.74 15.38
C ILE A 110 -6.93 24.06 15.21
N GLU A 111 -7.58 25.07 14.62
CA GLU A 111 -6.96 26.38 14.38
C GLU A 111 -5.58 26.30 13.69
N ALA A 112 -5.46 25.42 12.68
CA ALA A 112 -4.21 25.12 11.96
C ALA A 112 -3.08 24.49 12.79
N VAL A 113 -3.36 24.08 14.02
CA VAL A 113 -2.44 23.39 14.91
C VAL A 113 -2.72 21.89 14.90
N SER A 114 -1.65 21.09 14.83
CA SER A 114 -1.74 19.63 14.85
C SER A 114 -2.37 19.11 16.16
N PRO A 115 -3.25 18.09 16.11
CA PRO A 115 -3.78 17.41 17.29
C PRO A 115 -2.70 16.99 18.29
N PHE A 116 -1.51 16.63 17.77
CA PHE A 116 -0.38 16.20 18.57
C PHE A 116 0.06 17.26 19.59
N GLN A 117 0.04 18.55 19.23
CA GLN A 117 0.43 19.62 20.15
C GLN A 117 -0.58 19.79 21.29
N TYR A 118 -1.88 19.65 20.99
CA TYR A 118 -2.92 19.65 22.02
C TYR A 118 -2.82 18.45 22.94
N TRP A 119 -2.57 17.25 22.39
CA TRP A 119 -2.33 16.05 23.19
C TRP A 119 -1.13 16.22 24.14
N LEU A 120 -0.02 16.79 23.67
CA LEU A 120 1.13 17.09 24.54
C LEU A 120 0.76 18.05 25.68
N ARG A 121 -0.05 19.07 25.39
CA ARG A 121 -0.52 20.02 26.40
C ARG A 121 -1.44 19.36 27.43
N LEU A 122 -2.40 18.54 26.99
CA LEU A 122 -3.29 17.78 27.87
C LEU A 122 -2.52 16.81 28.76
N ARG A 123 -1.53 16.12 28.17
CA ARG A 123 -0.65 15.21 28.92
C ARG A 123 0.16 15.94 29.99
N ALA A 124 0.69 17.14 29.68
CA ALA A 124 1.36 17.97 30.67
C ALA A 124 0.41 18.47 31.78
N ALA A 125 -0.88 18.60 31.49
CA ALA A 125 -1.93 18.94 32.45
C ALA A 125 -2.45 17.73 33.27
N GLY A 126 -1.91 16.53 33.04
CA GLY A 126 -2.26 15.31 33.80
C GLY A 126 -3.22 14.36 33.10
N ASP A 127 -3.60 14.62 31.84
CA ASP A 127 -4.35 13.67 31.03
C ASP A 127 -3.52 12.38 30.80
N LYS A 128 -4.19 11.23 30.87
CA LYS A 128 -3.56 9.90 30.78
C LYS A 128 -3.85 9.18 29.47
N SER A 129 -4.67 9.77 28.60
CA SER A 129 -5.08 9.16 27.33
C SER A 129 -3.86 8.98 26.42
N GLY A 130 -3.70 7.78 25.89
CA GLY A 130 -2.69 7.47 24.89
C GLY A 130 -2.98 8.20 23.59
N LEU A 131 -1.93 8.58 22.84
CA LEU A 131 -2.11 9.23 21.54
C LEU A 131 -2.95 8.36 20.57
N GLY A 132 -2.76 7.05 20.61
CA GLY A 132 -3.48 6.08 19.77
C GLY A 132 -4.99 6.06 19.98
N GLU A 133 -5.49 6.50 21.15
CA GLU A 133 -6.93 6.58 21.44
C GLU A 133 -7.64 7.63 20.57
N HIS A 134 -6.87 8.55 19.97
CA HIS A 134 -7.38 9.56 19.03
C HIS A 134 -7.22 9.15 17.56
N CYS A 135 -6.76 7.92 17.27
CA CYS A 135 -6.59 7.39 15.93
C CYS A 135 -7.56 6.23 15.67
N ILE A 136 -8.55 6.44 14.79
CA ILE A 136 -9.60 5.46 14.48
C ILE A 136 -9.03 4.07 14.12
N PRO A 137 -8.12 3.92 13.15
CA PRO A 137 -7.59 2.60 12.79
C PRO A 137 -6.78 1.95 13.91
N THR A 138 -6.18 2.74 14.81
CA THR A 138 -5.50 2.20 16.00
C THR A 138 -6.51 1.59 16.96
N VAL A 139 -7.55 2.34 17.32
CA VAL A 139 -8.63 1.85 18.21
C VAL A 139 -9.33 0.63 17.60
N MET A 140 -9.62 0.65 16.30
CA MET A 140 -10.22 -0.49 15.60
C MET A 140 -9.33 -1.74 15.65
N ALA A 141 -8.01 -1.58 15.43
CA ALA A 141 -7.06 -2.69 15.51
C ALA A 141 -6.99 -3.30 16.92
N GLU A 142 -6.97 -2.47 17.96
CA GLU A 142 -6.96 -2.91 19.36
C GLU A 142 -8.25 -3.66 19.75
N LEU A 143 -9.39 -3.23 19.19
CA LEU A 143 -10.69 -3.87 19.41
C LEU A 143 -10.98 -5.04 18.45
N ASN A 144 -10.07 -5.31 17.50
CA ASN A 144 -10.24 -6.28 16.42
C ASN A 144 -11.55 -6.07 15.63
N ARG A 145 -11.76 -4.84 15.17
CA ARG A 145 -12.95 -4.39 14.41
C ARG A 145 -12.62 -3.86 13.03
#